data_AF-A0A7V6M1K8-F1
#
_entry.id   AF-A0A7V6M1K8-F1
#
_cell.length_a   1.000
_cell.length_b   1.000
_cell.length_c   1.000
_cell.angle_alpha   90.00
_cell.angle_beta   90.00
_cell.angle_gamma   90.00
#
_symmetry.space_group_name_H-M   'P 1'
#
loop_
_entity.id
_entity.type
_entity.pdbx_description
1 polymer ?
#
loop_
_entity_poly.entity_id
_entity_poly.type
_entity_poly.pdbx_seq_one_letter_code
_entity_poly.pdbx_strand_id
1 'polypeptide(L)' 'MKNAFFIAVFSVILIFLFSSCYKTCTCKGWVAGEEGKPYKIELEKGEKSCEDKSTLQMVDGIKVGIECE' A
#
# COMPACT_ATOMS: atom_id res chain seq x y z
N MET A 1 -37.68 22.27 17.58
CA MET A 1 -36.77 22.27 16.41
C MET A 1 -35.30 22.49 16.83
N LYS A 2 -34.76 21.72 17.80
CA LYS A 2 -33.36 21.86 18.28
C LYS A 2 -32.51 20.59 18.13
N ASN A 3 -33.14 19.47 17.75
CA ASN A 3 -32.49 18.15 17.80
C ASN A 3 -31.99 17.65 16.44
N ALA A 4 -32.40 18.29 15.33
CA ALA A 4 -31.99 17.89 13.98
C ALA A 4 -30.60 18.43 13.59
N PHE A 5 -30.14 19.51 14.23
CA PHE A 5 -28.87 20.15 13.92
C PHE A 5 -27.67 19.32 14.40
N PHE A 6 -27.79 18.62 15.53
CA PHE A 6 -26.70 17.81 16.10
C PHE A 6 -26.42 16.53 15.31
N ILE A 7 -27.42 15.95 14.64
CA ILE A 7 -27.27 14.70 13.88
C ILE A 7 -26.51 14.95 12.57
N ALA A 8 -26.70 16.11 11.94
CA ALA A 8 -26.01 16.47 10.70
C ALA A 8 -24.50 16.67 10.91
N VAL A 9 -24.09 17.25 12.04
CA VAL A 9 -22.67 17.51 12.33
C VAL A 9 -21.88 16.22 12.63
N PHE A 10 -22.52 15.23 13.26
CA PHE A 10 -21.86 13.95 13.59
C PHE A 10 -21.58 13.09 12.35
N SER A 11 -22.40 13.21 11.29
CA SER A 11 -22.23 12.47 10.04
C SER A 11 -20.98 12.88 9.26
N VAL A 12 -20.61 14.18 9.32
CA VAL A 12 -19.48 14.71 8.54
C VAL A 12 -18.13 14.26 9.11
N ILE A 13 -18.04 13.98 10.42
CA ILE A 13 -16.79 13.60 11.09
C ILE A 13 -16.32 12.18 10.71
N LEU A 14 -17.25 11.28 10.37
CA LEU A 14 -16.92 9.90 10.00
C LEU A 14 -16.33 9.75 8.59
N ILE A 15 -16.58 10.71 7.70
CA ILE A 15 -16.07 10.65 6.31
C ILE A 15 -14.58 11.01 6.24
N PHE A 16 -14.07 11.80 7.19
CA PHE A 16 -12.66 12.21 7.22
C PHE A 16 -11.71 11.15 7.82
N LEU A 17 -12.22 10.06 8.39
CA LEU A 17 -11.37 8.98 8.93
C LEU A 17 -10.78 8.04 7.87
N PHE A 18 -11.26 8.11 6.62
CA PHE A 18 -10.75 7.30 5.50
C PHE A 18 -9.85 8.08 4.53
N SER A 19 -9.41 9.29 4.90
CA SER A 19 -8.28 9.96 4.24
C SER A 19 -6.92 9.45 4.75
N SER A 20 -6.87 8.24 5.30
CA SER A 20 -5.64 7.46 5.36
C SER A 20 -5.26 7.15 3.92
N CYS A 21 -4.43 8.02 3.35
CA CYS A 21 -3.69 7.79 2.13
C CYS A 21 -2.81 6.56 2.38
N TYR A 22 -3.40 5.36 2.28
CA TYR A 22 -2.65 4.12 2.28
C TYR A 22 -1.78 4.23 1.04
N LYS A 23 -0.47 4.41 1.27
CA LYS A 23 0.49 4.37 0.18
C LYS A 23 0.37 2.97 -0.40
N THR A 24 -0.03 2.86 -1.65
CA THR A 24 -0.07 1.57 -2.35
C THR A 24 1.24 1.43 -3.10
N CYS A 25 1.94 0.34 -2.87
CA CYS A 25 3.17 0.00 -3.57
C CYS A 25 2.84 -0.92 -4.73
N THR A 26 3.57 -0.77 -5.82
CA THR A 26 3.50 -1.71 -6.94
C THR A 26 4.68 -2.65 -6.84
N CYS A 27 4.39 -3.92 -6.60
CA CYS A 27 5.38 -4.97 -6.48
C CYS A 27 5.33 -5.90 -7.68
N LYS A 28 6.48 -6.49 -8.02
CA LYS A 28 6.60 -7.53 -9.04
C LYS A 28 7.54 -8.62 -8.56
N GLY A 29 7.18 -9.86 -8.89
CA GLY A 29 7.99 -11.03 -8.58
C GLY A 29 8.98 -11.31 -9.71
N TRP A 30 10.18 -11.74 -9.35
CA TRP A 30 11.23 -12.19 -10.25
C TRP A 30 11.55 -13.65 -9.95
N VAL A 31 11.44 -14.52 -10.95
CA VAL A 31 11.76 -15.95 -10.83
C VAL A 31 12.67 -16.34 -11.98
N ALA A 32 13.90 -16.78 -11.67
CA ALA A 32 14.90 -17.12 -12.67
C ALA A 32 15.12 -16.02 -13.73
N GLY A 33 14.99 -14.74 -13.34
CA GLY A 33 15.18 -13.59 -14.23
C GLY A 33 13.95 -13.21 -15.04
N GLU A 34 12.86 -13.97 -14.94
CA GLU A 34 11.58 -13.63 -15.57
C GLU A 34 10.74 -12.73 -14.66
N GLU A 35 10.21 -11.64 -15.23
CA GLU A 35 9.33 -10.69 -14.56
C GLU A 35 7.89 -11.25 -14.51
N GLY A 36 7.37 -11.43 -13.31
CA GLY A 36 5.98 -11.77 -13.05
C GLY A 36 5.04 -10.57 -13.17
N LYS A 37 3.73 -10.84 -13.11
CA LYS A 37 2.73 -9.76 -13.19
C LYS A 37 2.84 -8.82 -11.98
N PRO A 38 2.76 -7.50 -12.18
CA PRO A 38 2.75 -6.55 -11.08
C PRO A 38 1.46 -6.69 -10.25
N TYR A 39 1.60 -6.51 -8.95
CA TYR A 39 0.50 -6.52 -7.98
C TYR A 39 0.65 -5.35 -7.00
N LYS A 40 -0.46 -4.88 -6.45
CA LYS A 40 -0.47 -3.76 -5.51
C LYS A 40 -0.57 -4.27 -4.08
N ILE A 41 0.25 -3.72 -3.20
CA ILE A 41 0.16 -3.95 -1.75
C ILE A 41 -0.09 -2.63 -1.03
N GLU A 42 -0.83 -2.68 0.06
CA GLU A 42 -1.00 -1.53 0.95
C GLU A 42 0.19 -1.46 1.89
N LEU A 43 0.80 -0.28 2.00
CA LEU A 43 1.84 0.00 2.97
C LEU A 43 1.19 0.20 4.34
N GLU A 44 1.56 -0.62 5.32
CA GLU A 44 0.95 -0.54 6.65
C GLU A 44 1.36 0.75 7.36
N LYS A 45 0.51 1.20 8.30
CA LYS A 45 0.75 2.44 9.06
C LYS A 45 1.98 2.28 9.95
N GLY A 46 3.12 2.80 9.49
CA GLY A 46 4.40 2.74 10.20
C GLY A 46 5.57 2.31 9.32
N GLU A 47 5.29 1.71 8.16
CA GLU A 47 6.30 1.43 7.14
C GLU A 47 6.71 2.71 6.40
N LYS A 48 8.00 2.84 6.10
CA LYS A 48 8.58 4.08 5.57
C LYS A 48 8.68 4.07 4.04
N SER A 49 8.97 2.91 3.45
CA SER A 49 9.16 2.77 2.00
C SER A 49 8.59 1.46 1.47
N CYS A 50 8.14 1.48 0.22
CA CYS A 50 7.81 0.27 -0.55
C CYS A 50 9.03 -0.65 -0.71
N GLU A 51 10.22 -0.07 -0.70
CA GLU A 51 11.49 -0.80 -0.79
C GLU A 51 11.69 -1.78 0.37
N ASP A 52 11.13 -1.51 1.55
CA ASP A 52 11.23 -2.40 2.72
C ASP A 52 10.53 -3.76 2.48
N LYS A 53 9.62 -3.81 1.50
CA LYS A 53 8.93 -5.03 1.05
C LYS A 53 9.67 -5.74 -0.09
N SER A 54 10.72 -5.14 -0.65
CA SER A 54 11.54 -5.76 -1.69
C SER A 54 12.46 -6.80 -1.09
N THR A 55 12.44 -8.01 -1.66
CA THR A 55 13.33 -9.13 -1.30
C THR A 55 14.26 -9.51 -2.44
N LEU A 56 14.43 -8.60 -3.40
CA LEU A 56 15.17 -8.82 -4.62
C LEU A 56 16.63 -9.18 -4.32
N GLN A 57 17.04 -10.34 -4.79
CA GLN A 57 18.39 -10.85 -4.70
C GLN A 57 18.92 -11.19 -6.09
N MET A 58 20.23 -11.17 -6.22
CA MET A 58 20.95 -11.63 -7.42
C MET A 58 21.58 -12.98 -7.10
N VAL A 59 21.17 -14.02 -7.83
CA VAL A 59 21.78 -15.36 -7.78
C VAL A 59 22.36 -15.65 -9.15
N ASP A 60 23.68 -15.82 -9.26
CA ASP A 60 24.38 -16.03 -10.53
C ASP A 60 24.07 -14.96 -11.62
N GLY A 61 23.88 -13.71 -11.19
CA GLY A 61 23.54 -12.59 -12.08
C GLY A 61 22.06 -12.53 -12.50
N ILE A 62 21.23 -13.41 -11.94
CA ILE A 62 19.81 -13.51 -12.23
C ILE A 62 19.01 -12.92 -11.05
N LYS A 63 18.06 -12.03 -11.36
CA LYS A 63 17.12 -11.47 -10.38
C LYS A 63 16.15 -12.55 -9.88
N VAL A 64 16.06 -12.70 -8.56
CA VAL A 64 15.13 -13.60 -7.88
C VAL A 64 14.56 -12.88 -6.64
N GLY A 65 13.24 -12.92 -6.44
CA GLY A 65 12.58 -12.32 -5.27
C GLY A 65 11.53 -11.29 -5.67
N ILE A 66 11.24 -10.34 -4.78
CA ILE A 66 10.19 -9.33 -4.98
C ILE A 66 10.85 -7.94 -5.11
N GLU A 67 10.44 -7.17 -6.09
CA GLU A 67 10.84 -5.76 -6.30
C GLU A 67 9.60 -4.89 -6.16
N CYS A 68 9.61 -3.91 -5.26
CA CYS A 68 8.48 -3.04 -4.95
C CYS A 68 8.87 -1.57 -5.11
N GLU A 69 8.05 -0.81 -5.83
CA GLU A 69 8.15 0.64 -6.07
C GLU A 69 6.98 1.42 -5.46
#